data_AF-R9WG05-F1
#
_entry.id   AF-R9WG05-F1
#
_cell.length_a   1.000
_cell.length_b   1.000
_cell.length_c   1.000
_cell.angle_alpha   90.00
_cell.angle_beta   90.00
_cell.angle_gamma   90.00
#
_symmetry.space_group_name_H-M   'P 1'
#
loop_
_entity.id
_entity.type
_entity.pdbx_description
1 polymer ?
#
loop_
_entity_poly.entity_id
_entity_poly.type
_entity_poly.pdbx_seq_one_letter_code
_entity_poly.pdbx_strand_id
1 'polypeptide(L)' 'MMPDHVHLLVSIPPKLSVSQFMGYLKGKSALMMFDRHANLKYKYGNRHFWAEGYYVSTVGLNESTIKKYIRDQEKHDIG' A
#
# COMPACT_ATOMS: atom_id res chain seq x y z
N MET A 1 -4.52 0.36 -11.16
CA MET A 1 -4.85 0.73 -9.77
C MET A 1 -6.15 0.05 -9.43
N MET A 2 -6.17 -0.78 -8.39
CA MET A 2 -7.37 -1.52 -7.99
C MET A 2 -8.28 -0.63 -7.14
N PRO A 3 -9.60 -0.84 -7.16
CA PRO A 3 -10.54 0.02 -6.44
C PRO A 3 -10.45 -0.12 -4.91
N ASP A 4 -9.88 -1.20 -4.36
CA ASP A 4 -9.90 -1.53 -2.94
C ASP A 4 -8.51 -1.74 -2.29
N HIS A 5 -7.44 -1.88 -3.09
CA HIS A 5 -6.08 -2.03 -2.58
C HIS A 5 -5.02 -1.38 -3.49
N VAL A 6 -3.81 -1.21 -2.95
CA VAL A 6 -2.67 -0.60 -3.66
C VAL A 6 -1.47 -1.52 -3.66
N HIS A 7 -0.80 -1.62 -4.81
CA HIS A 7 0.49 -2.30 -4.96
C HIS A 7 1.59 -1.25 -5.06
N LEU A 8 2.61 -1.39 -4.23
CA LEU A 8 3.73 -0.46 -4.15
C LEU A 8 5.04 -1.20 -4.28
N LEU A 9 5.90 -0.70 -5.15
CA LEU A 9 7.30 -1.08 -5.19
C LEU A 9 8.12 0.04 -4.53
N VAL A 10 8.81 -0.29 -3.44
CA VAL A 10 9.54 0.70 -2.64
C VAL A 10 10.92 0.17 -2.25
N SER A 11 11.89 1.08 -2.19
CA SER A 11 13.19 0.82 -1.58
C SER A 11 13.16 1.31 -0.13
N ILE A 12 13.35 0.40 0.82
CA ILE A 12 13.34 0.69 2.26
C ILE A 12 14.77 0.59 2.78
N PRO A 13 15.32 1.65 3.42
CA PRO A 13 16.64 1.57 4.04
C PRO A 13 16.72 0.40 5.03
N PRO A 14 17.79 -0.42 5.03
CA PRO A 14 17.88 -1.62 5.88
C PRO A 14 17.74 -1.36 7.39
N LYS A 15 18.03 -0.12 7.83
CA LYS A 15 17.88 0.33 9.22
C LYS A 15 16.43 0.54 9.66
N LEU A 16 15.47 0.58 8.73
CA LEU A 16 14.05 0.71 9.01
C LEU A 16 13.37 -0.64 8.82
N SER A 17 12.61 -1.09 9.81
CA SER A 17 11.82 -2.31 9.63
C SER A 17 10.69 -2.06 8.63
N VAL A 18 10.31 -3.11 7.89
CA VAL A 18 9.14 -3.06 7.00
C VAL A 18 7.89 -2.66 7.77
N SER A 19 7.71 -3.16 9.00
CA SER A 19 6.56 -2.83 9.84
C SER A 19 6.51 -1.34 10.23
N GLN A 20 7.64 -0.73 10.56
CA GLN A 20 7.73 0.71 10.85
C GLN A 20 7.38 1.53 9.61
N PHE A 21 7.93 1.16 8.46
CA PHE A 21 7.63 1.81 7.20
C PHE A 21 6.13 1.73 6.85
N MET A 22 5.54 0.53 6.94
CA MET A 22 4.13 0.31 6.64
C MET A 22 3.20 1.04 7.63
N GLY A 23 3.54 1.06 8.91
CA GLY A 23 2.80 1.81 9.93
C GLY A 23 2.77 3.31 9.61
N TYR A 24 3.93 3.90 9.28
CA TYR A 24 4.02 5.30 8.88
C TYR A 24 3.23 5.58 7.60
N LEU A 25 3.44 4.77 6.57
CA LEU A 25 2.82 4.95 5.26
C LEU A 25 1.29 4.88 5.35
N LYS A 26 0.75 3.82 5.97
CA LYS A 26 -0.69 3.63 6.14
C LYS A 26 -1.30 4.75 7.00
N GLY A 27 -0.63 5.12 8.10
CA GLY A 27 -1.11 6.19 8.99
C GLY A 27 -1.14 7.57 8.33
N LYS A 28 -0.04 7.98 7.69
CA LYS A 28 0.05 9.31 7.05
C LYS A 28 -0.87 9.43 5.84
N SER A 29 -0.96 8.39 5.01
CA SER A 29 -1.85 8.40 3.85
C SER A 29 -3.33 8.45 4.26
N ALA A 30 -3.73 7.71 5.30
CA ALA A 30 -5.10 7.78 5.84
C ALA A 30 -5.45 9.19 6.32
N LEU A 31 -4.54 9.84 7.07
CA LEU A 31 -4.73 11.24 7.50
C LEU A 31 -4.89 12.19 6.31
N MET A 32 -4.01 12.10 5.31
CA MET A 32 -4.08 12.93 4.11
C MET A 32 -5.37 12.70 3.31
N MET A 33 -5.84 11.45 3.26
CA MET A 33 -7.07 11.11 2.55
C MET A 33 -8.29 11.72 3.24
N PHE A 34 -8.40 11.61 4.57
CA PHE A 34 -9.51 12.19 5.32
C PHE A 34 -9.49 13.73 5.34
N ASP A 35 -8.31 14.33 5.26
CA ASP A 35 -8.16 15.79 5.17
C ASP A 35 -8.62 16.33 3.80
N ARG A 36 -8.23 15.65 2.71
CA ARG A 36 -8.57 16.05 1.33
C ARG A 36 -10.00 15.68 0.91
N HIS A 37 -10.57 14.63 1.50
CA HIS A 37 -11.86 14.08 1.11
C HIS A 37 -12.78 13.98 2.32
N ALA A 38 -13.34 15.12 2.74
CA ALA A 38 -14.18 15.25 3.93
C ALA A 38 -15.39 14.30 3.93
N ASN A 39 -15.90 13.93 2.75
CA ASN A 39 -16.97 12.93 2.57
C ASN A 39 -16.56 11.52 3.03
N LEU A 40 -15.29 11.15 2.91
CA LEU A 40 -14.78 9.85 3.40
C LEU A 40 -14.75 9.79 4.93
N LYS A 41 -14.58 10.92 5.62
CA LYS A 41 -14.64 10.99 7.08
C LYS A 41 -16.00 10.54 7.62
N TYR A 42 -17.09 10.81 6.89
CA TYR A 42 -18.44 10.39 7.23
C TYR A 42 -18.71 8.91 6.86
N LYS A 43 -18.18 8.44 5.73
CA LYS A 43 -18.33 7.05 5.26
C LYS A 43 -17.55 6.05 6.13
N TYR A 44 -16.39 6.45 6.66
CA TYR A 44 -15.54 5.63 7.53
C TYR A 44 -15.56 6.20 8.96
N GLY A 45 -16.74 6.25 9.60
CA GLY A 45 -16.96 6.89 10.92
C GLY A 45 -15.99 6.48 12.05
N ASN A 46 -15.27 5.35 11.92
CA ASN A 46 -14.21 4.90 12.83
C ASN A 46 -12.78 5.24 12.37
N ARG A 47 -12.61 6.05 11.30
CA ARG A 47 -11.33 6.46 10.68
C ARG A 47 -10.41 5.32 10.23
N HIS A 48 -10.93 4.11 10.02
CA HIS A 48 -10.17 3.02 9.42
C HIS A 48 -10.23 3.13 7.89
N PHE A 49 -9.14 3.63 7.29
CA PHE A 49 -9.01 3.72 5.83
C PHE A 49 -8.38 2.46 5.22
N TRP A 50 -7.37 1.91 5.88
CA TRP A 50 -6.69 0.69 5.48
C TRP A 50 -7.13 -0.50 6.33
N ALA A 51 -7.10 -1.71 5.76
CA ALA A 51 -7.14 -2.95 6.53
C ALA A 51 -5.96 -3.00 7.53
N GLU A 52 -6.07 -3.77 8.62
CA GLU A 52 -5.01 -3.90 9.61
C GLU A 52 -3.74 -4.55 9.02
N GLY A 53 -3.93 -5.61 8.23
CA GLY A 53 -2.86 -6.36 7.57
C GLY A 53 -2.19 -5.62 6.39
N TYR A 54 -1.08 -6.18 5.95
CA TYR A 54 -0.41 -5.84 4.69
C TYR A 54 0.38 -7.07 4.21
N TYR A 55 0.61 -7.15 2.89
CA TYR A 55 1.48 -8.16 2.29
C TYR A 55 2.81 -7.53 1.89
N VAL A 56 3.91 -8.26 2.08
CA VAL A 56 5.23 -7.88 1.60
C VAL A 56 5.94 -9.08 0.99
N SER A 57 6.56 -8.86 -0.15
CA SER A 57 7.46 -9.82 -0.80
C SER A 57 8.76 -9.11 -1.16
N THR A 58 9.89 -9.74 -0.89
CA THR A 58 11.20 -9.22 -1.30
C THR A 58 11.47 -9.67 -2.73
N VAL A 59 11.58 -8.70 -3.63
CA VAL A 59 12.08 -8.95 -4.98
C VAL A 59 13.60 -8.75 -4.99
N GLY A 60 14.34 -9.72 -5.53
CA GLY A 60 15.76 -9.54 -5.81
C GLY A 60 15.97 -8.38 -6.79
N LEU A 61 17.12 -7.70 -6.69
CA LEU A 61 17.50 -6.50 -7.45
C LEU A 61 17.64 -6.76 -8.97
N ASN A 62 16.53 -6.94 -9.67
CA ASN A 62 16.50 -6.89 -11.13
C ASN A 62 15.20 -6.22 -11.61
N GLU A 63 15.34 -5.20 -12.45
CA GLU A 63 14.25 -4.43 -13.06
C GLU A 63 13.23 -5.30 -13.81
N SER A 64 13.68 -6.39 -14.46
CA SER A 64 12.80 -7.34 -15.14
C SER A 64 11.90 -8.11 -14.16
N THR A 65 12.45 -8.52 -13.01
CA THR A 65 11.70 -9.19 -11.93
C THR A 65 10.65 -8.26 -11.36
N ILE A 66 11.00 -7.00 -11.15
CA ILE A 66 10.10 -5.95 -10.67
C ILE A 66 8.93 -5.72 -11.65
N LYS A 67 9.23 -5.52 -12.94
CA LYS A 67 8.22 -5.27 -13.98
C LYS A 67 7.28 -6.47 -14.14
N LYS A 68 7.82 -7.68 -14.06
CA LYS A 68 7.03 -8.92 -14.11
C LYS A 68 6.10 -9.03 -12.90
N TYR A 69 6.61 -8.78 -11.69
CA TYR A 69 5.81 -8.83 -10.46
C TYR A 69 4.59 -7.90 -10.53
N ILE A 70 4.77 -6.62 -10.88
CA ILE A 70 3.65 -5.66 -10.98
C ILE A 70 2.59 -6.16 -11.96
N ARG A 71 3.02 -6.61 -13.15
CA ARG A 71 2.11 -7.09 -14.20
C ARG A 71 1.35 -8.35 -13.79
N ASP A 72 2.03 -9.31 -13.18
CA ASP A 72 1.42 -10.58 -12.77
C ASP A 72 0.44 -10.34 -11.62
N GLN A 73 0.76 -9.40 -10.72
CA GLN A 73 -0.13 -9.05 -9.62
C GLN A 73 -1.38 -8.32 -10.09
N GLU A 74 -1.26 -7.35 -11.01
CA GLU A 74 -2.42 -6.73 -11.65
C GLU A 74 -3.32 -7.76 -12.35
N LYS A 75 -2.76 -8.81 -12.94
CA LYS A 75 -3.54 -9.89 -13.57
C LYS A 75 -4.26 -10.79 -12.56
N HIS A 76 -3.58 -11.19 -11.49
CA HIS A 76 -4.20 -12.03 -10.45
C HIS A 76 -5.37 -11.32 -9.77
N ASP A 77 -5.27 -10.00 -9.58
CA ASP A 77 -6.30 -9.23 -8.88
C ASP A 77 -7.47 -8.79 -9.78
N ILE A 78 -7.37 -8.99 -11.12
CA ILE A 78 -8.47 -8.81 -12.10
C ILE A 78 -9.21 -10.14 -12.38
N GLY A 79 -8.64 -11.27 -11.92
CA GLY A 79 -9.16 -12.62 -12.13
C GLY A 79 -10.42 -12.94 -11.34
#